data_AF-A0A954G8B0-F1
#
_entry.id   AF-A0A954G8B0-F1
#
_cell.length_a   1.000
_cell.length_b   1.000
_cell.length_c   1.000
_cell.angle_alpha   90.00
_cell.angle_beta   90.00
_cell.angle_gamma   90.00
#
_symmetry.space_group_name_H-M   'P 1'
#
loop_
_entity.id
_entity.type
_entity.pdbx_description
1 polymer ?
#
loop_
_entity_poly.entity_id
_entity_poly.type
_entity_poly.pdbx_seq_one_letter_code
_entity_poly.pdbx_strand_id
1 'polypeptide(L)'
;MSVTQFTEQELKDLEEKTTIPRFLFLPLGLVGLWCLAVYWPSQAIGWQIFWTLFTSYCLFCWTSCFHECSHHTLSGSKNASIWLGRILGTAMFVPYTVYRESHIRHHAYLNKPSDWELWPYSDPNTSLRFRRVFIWFDLVLGLFMAPYIYGRIFWHKDSPLTDPKVRQTIRYEYAAIVLF
;
A
#
# COMPACT_ATOMS: atom_id res chain seq x y z
N MET A 1 -18.60 22.25 3.95
CA MET A 1 -19.05 21.50 5.14
C MET A 1 -19.59 20.17 4.67
N SER A 2 -19.28 19.07 5.37
CA SER A 2 -19.84 17.75 5.04
C SER A 2 -21.36 17.80 5.18
N VAL A 3 -22.08 17.23 4.21
CA VAL A 3 -23.54 17.02 4.33
C VAL A 3 -23.87 15.87 5.29
N THR A 4 -22.88 15.01 5.56
CA THR A 4 -22.99 13.90 6.50
C THR A 4 -22.90 14.42 7.92
N GLN A 5 -23.93 14.17 8.71
CA GLN A 5 -23.93 14.38 10.15
C GLN A 5 -23.67 13.04 10.82
N PHE A 6 -22.68 13.01 11.72
CA PHE A 6 -22.34 11.84 12.50
C PHE A 6 -23.02 11.93 13.86
N THR A 7 -23.54 10.80 14.33
CA THR A 7 -23.99 10.62 15.70
C THR A 7 -22.80 10.71 16.67
N GLU A 8 -23.05 10.95 17.96
CA GLU A 8 -21.98 10.96 18.97
C GLU A 8 -21.24 9.61 19.04
N GLN A 9 -21.96 8.51 18.84
CA GLN A 9 -21.36 7.18 18.80
C GLN A 9 -20.45 7.02 17.58
N GLU A 10 -20.88 7.42 16.39
CA GLU A 10 -20.04 7.37 15.19
C GLU A 10 -18.79 8.27 15.32
N LEU A 11 -18.92 9.45 15.95
CA LEU A 11 -17.76 10.31 16.24
C LEU A 11 -16.78 9.62 17.20
N LYS A 12 -17.28 8.90 18.21
CA LYS A 12 -16.45 8.13 19.13
C LYS A 12 -15.80 6.92 18.46
N ASP A 13 -16.50 6.25 17.55
CA ASP A 13 -15.97 5.12 16.79
C ASP A 13 -14.90 5.58 15.78
N LEU A 14 -15.04 6.78 15.20
CA LEU A 14 -14.00 7.43 14.38
C LEU A 14 -12.73 7.75 15.19
N GLU A 15 -12.85 7.90 16.52
CA GLU A 15 -11.71 8.08 17.40
C GLU A 15 -11.03 6.77 17.81
N GLU A 16 -11.60 5.59 17.52
CA GLU A 16 -11.01 4.31 17.92
C GLU A 16 -9.73 4.03 17.10
N LYS A 17 -8.57 4.19 17.76
CA LYS A 17 -7.26 4.32 17.07
C LYS A 17 -6.52 3.02 16.82
N THR A 18 -7.04 1.85 17.21
CA THR A 18 -6.21 0.63 17.25
C THR A 18 -6.78 -0.48 16.40
N THR A 19 -6.10 -0.80 15.31
CA THR A 19 -6.42 -1.94 14.45
C THR A 19 -5.44 -3.09 14.69
N ILE A 20 -4.91 -3.19 15.92
CA ILE A 20 -3.84 -4.13 16.32
C ILE A 20 -4.15 -5.59 15.96
N PRO A 21 -5.38 -6.12 16.10
CA PRO A 21 -5.67 -7.50 15.67
C PRO A 21 -5.32 -7.77 14.20
N ARG A 22 -5.30 -6.74 13.35
CA ARG A 22 -4.90 -6.86 11.95
C ARG A 22 -3.41 -7.22 11.78
N PHE A 23 -2.55 -6.98 12.78
CA PHE A 23 -1.15 -7.44 12.78
C PHE A 23 -1.02 -8.96 12.69
N LEU A 24 -1.99 -9.72 13.21
CA LEU A 24 -1.92 -11.18 13.22
C LEU A 24 -1.90 -11.75 11.80
N PHE A 25 -2.45 -11.04 10.82
CA PHE A 25 -2.41 -11.46 9.43
C PHE A 25 -1.01 -11.35 8.80
N LEU A 26 -0.08 -10.61 9.40
CA LEU A 26 1.34 -10.58 8.98
C LEU A 26 2.00 -11.96 9.11
N PRO A 27 2.19 -12.52 10.32
CA PRO A 27 2.80 -13.84 10.47
C PRO A 27 1.95 -14.94 9.82
N LEU A 28 0.62 -14.84 9.82
CA LEU A 28 -0.25 -15.83 9.17
C LEU A 28 -0.07 -15.86 7.64
N GLY A 29 0.13 -14.71 7.00
CA GLY A 29 0.44 -14.64 5.58
C GLY A 29 1.75 -15.34 5.23
N LEU A 30 2.78 -15.18 6.07
CA LEU A 30 4.06 -15.89 5.91
C LEU A 30 3.90 -17.40 6.03
N VAL A 31 3.08 -17.88 6.99
CA VAL A 31 2.75 -19.30 7.12
C VAL A 31 2.02 -19.81 5.87
N GLY A 32 1.06 -19.05 5.36
CA GLY A 32 0.34 -19.40 4.13
C GLY A 32 1.27 -19.51 2.92
N LEU A 33 2.17 -18.54 2.73
CA LEU A 33 3.20 -18.57 1.69
C LEU A 33 4.13 -19.77 1.83
N TRP A 34 4.57 -20.07 3.05
CA TRP A 34 5.41 -21.23 3.32
C TRP A 34 4.69 -22.54 2.99
N CYS A 35 3.44 -22.71 3.44
CA CYS A 35 2.63 -23.90 3.16
C CYS A 35 2.44 -24.12 1.65
N LEU A 36 2.23 -23.05 0.87
CA LEU A 36 2.17 -23.12 -0.59
C LEU A 36 3.52 -23.55 -1.17
N ALA A 37 4.62 -22.97 -0.72
CA ALA A 37 5.96 -23.24 -1.24
C ALA A 37 6.42 -24.69 -1.00
N VAL A 38 6.07 -25.27 0.15
CA VAL A 38 6.46 -26.65 0.51
C VAL A 38 5.37 -27.70 0.24
N TYR A 39 4.24 -27.31 -0.34
CA TYR A 39 3.08 -28.18 -0.58
C TYR A 39 2.55 -28.88 0.70
N TRP A 40 2.54 -28.18 1.82
CA TRP A 40 2.02 -28.71 3.10
C TRP A 40 0.49 -28.64 3.17
N PRO A 41 -0.20 -29.58 3.84
CA PRO A 41 0.30 -30.86 4.37
C PRO A 41 0.40 -31.95 3.30
N SER A 42 -0.16 -31.71 2.11
CA SER A 42 -0.06 -32.62 0.98
C SER A 42 -0.20 -31.87 -0.34
N GLN A 43 0.16 -32.55 -1.43
CA GLN A 43 0.03 -32.05 -2.79
C GLN A 43 -1.41 -32.10 -3.32
N ALA A 44 -2.39 -32.48 -2.49
CA ALA A 44 -3.78 -32.50 -2.90
C ALA A 44 -4.24 -31.08 -3.27
N ILE A 45 -4.90 -30.96 -4.42
CA ILE A 45 -5.33 -29.66 -4.95
C ILE A 45 -6.21 -28.87 -3.98
N GLY A 46 -7.00 -29.56 -3.14
CA GLY A 46 -7.84 -28.92 -2.11
C GLY A 46 -7.03 -28.08 -1.12
N TRP A 47 -5.87 -28.57 -0.67
CA TRP A 47 -4.99 -27.80 0.21
C TRP A 47 -4.34 -26.63 -0.50
N GLN A 48 -3.97 -26.79 -1.77
CA GLN A 48 -3.40 -25.71 -2.58
C GLN A 48 -4.41 -24.58 -2.80
N ILE A 49 -5.67 -24.93 -3.08
CA ILE A 49 -6.77 -23.95 -3.18
C ILE A 49 -6.99 -23.25 -1.84
N PHE A 50 -7.08 -24.01 -0.74
CA PHE A 50 -7.25 -23.44 0.59
C PHE A 50 -6.14 -22.45 0.94
N TRP A 51 -4.87 -22.85 0.81
CA TRP A 51 -3.75 -21.99 1.13
C TRP A 51 -3.64 -20.79 0.18
N THR A 52 -4.00 -20.94 -1.09
CA THR A 52 -4.05 -19.82 -2.04
C THR A 52 -5.06 -18.77 -1.60
N LEU A 53 -6.30 -19.18 -1.28
CA LEU A 53 -7.35 -18.28 -0.81
C LEU A 53 -7.00 -17.64 0.53
N PHE A 54 -6.50 -18.45 1.48
CA PHE A 54 -6.09 -17.98 2.81
C PHE A 54 -4.95 -16.95 2.72
N THR A 55 -3.92 -17.26 1.94
CA THR A 55 -2.77 -16.37 1.73
C THR A 55 -3.20 -15.10 1.01
N SER A 56 -4.06 -15.20 0.00
CA SER A 56 -4.59 -14.03 -0.71
C SER A 56 -5.31 -13.07 0.24
N TYR A 57 -6.14 -13.61 1.15
CA TYR A 57 -6.80 -12.80 2.18
C TYR A 57 -5.79 -12.15 3.15
N CYS A 58 -4.77 -12.90 3.59
CA CYS A 58 -3.74 -12.34 4.46
C CYS A 58 -2.97 -11.21 3.75
N LEU A 59 -2.58 -11.38 2.48
CA LEU A 59 -1.90 -10.34 1.70
C LEU A 59 -2.79 -9.08 1.53
N PHE A 60 -4.10 -9.25 1.35
CA PHE A 60 -5.04 -8.11 1.38
C PHE A 60 -5.05 -7.40 2.75
N CYS A 61 -4.94 -8.13 3.85
CA CYS A 61 -4.78 -7.52 5.16
C CYS A 61 -3.43 -6.80 5.31
N TRP A 62 -2.36 -7.26 4.64
CA TRP A 62 -1.06 -6.58 4.66
C TRP A 62 -1.13 -5.22 3.98
N THR A 63 -1.76 -5.15 2.80
CA THR A 63 -1.94 -3.87 2.10
C THR A 63 -2.80 -2.91 2.92
N SER A 64 -3.82 -3.42 3.61
CA SER A 64 -4.62 -2.64 4.57
C SER A 64 -3.77 -2.11 5.73
N CYS A 65 -2.88 -2.93 6.30
CA CYS A 65 -1.96 -2.47 7.36
C CYS A 65 -0.98 -1.41 6.84
N PHE A 66 -0.49 -1.56 5.61
CA PHE A 66 0.41 -0.60 4.96
C PHE A 66 -0.28 0.75 4.70
N HIS A 67 -1.55 0.73 4.30
CA HIS A 67 -2.41 1.91 4.25
C HIS A 67 -2.50 2.61 5.62
N GLU A 68 -2.89 1.90 6.67
CA GLU A 68 -2.97 2.47 8.03
C GLU A 68 -1.62 2.96 8.57
N CYS A 69 -0.51 2.30 8.20
CA CYS A 69 0.83 2.77 8.53
C CYS A 69 1.10 4.15 7.92
N SER A 70 0.57 4.44 6.73
CA SER A 70 0.76 5.71 6.04
C SER A 70 0.02 6.86 6.73
N HIS A 71 -1.11 6.55 7.37
CA HIS A 71 -1.86 7.46 8.26
C HIS A 71 -1.28 7.56 9.68
N HIS A 72 -0.32 6.68 10.01
CA HIS A 72 0.23 6.48 11.35
C HIS A 72 -0.79 5.99 12.40
N THR A 73 -1.91 5.41 11.97
CA THR A 73 -3.03 4.99 12.83
C THR A 73 -2.95 3.53 13.25
N LEU A 74 -2.10 2.70 12.62
CA LEU A 74 -2.13 1.25 12.83
C LEU A 74 -1.89 0.79 14.29
N SER A 75 -0.92 1.40 15.00
CA SER A 75 -0.40 0.86 16.27
C SER A 75 -0.44 1.84 17.45
N GLY A 76 -1.14 2.97 17.33
CA GLY A 76 -1.13 4.06 18.33
C GLY A 76 0.22 4.79 18.48
N SER A 77 1.32 4.24 17.96
CA SER A 77 2.65 4.82 17.91
C SER A 77 3.05 5.17 16.49
N LYS A 78 3.34 6.46 16.25
CA LYS A 78 3.82 6.94 14.95
C LYS A 78 5.08 6.21 14.49
N ASN A 79 6.04 6.01 15.39
CA ASN A 79 7.32 5.38 15.05
C ASN A 79 7.15 3.91 14.70
N ALA A 80 6.29 3.19 15.41
CA ALA A 80 5.98 1.80 15.09
C ALA A 80 5.32 1.70 13.71
N SER A 81 4.33 2.54 13.41
CA SER A 81 3.69 2.61 12.10
C SER A 81 4.68 2.91 10.96
N ILE A 82 5.65 3.79 11.16
CA ILE A 82 6.69 4.08 10.16
C ILE A 82 7.58 2.86 9.90
N TRP A 83 8.07 2.21 10.97
CA TRP A 83 8.95 1.05 10.83
C TRP A 83 8.25 -0.14 10.19
N LEU A 84 7.03 -0.44 10.65
CA LEU A 84 6.21 -1.51 10.08
C LEU A 84 5.84 -1.21 8.63
N GLY A 85 5.49 0.04 8.33
CA GLY A 85 5.27 0.51 6.96
C GLY A 85 6.47 0.24 6.07
N ARG A 86 7.70 0.55 6.52
CA ARG A 86 8.93 0.27 5.77
C ARG A 86 9.20 -1.21 5.54
N ILE A 87 8.98 -2.04 6.55
CA ILE A 87 9.14 -3.50 6.45
C ILE A 87 8.15 -4.05 5.41
N LEU A 88 6.87 -3.68 5.54
CA LEU A 88 5.82 -4.10 4.61
C LEU A 88 6.06 -3.57 3.19
N GLY A 89 6.47 -2.31 3.07
CA GLY A 89 6.81 -1.70 1.79
C GLY A 89 7.96 -2.44 1.10
N THR A 90 8.98 -2.85 1.86
CA THR A 90 10.09 -3.66 1.32
C THR A 90 9.58 -5.01 0.83
N ALA A 91 8.81 -5.73 1.65
CA ALA A 91 8.26 -7.05 1.31
C ALA A 91 7.27 -7.03 0.12
N MET A 92 6.58 -5.90 -0.10
CA MET A 92 5.64 -5.72 -1.22
C MET A 92 6.27 -4.98 -2.41
N PHE A 93 7.57 -4.68 -2.37
CA PHE A 93 8.29 -3.93 -3.41
C PHE A 93 7.72 -2.52 -3.70
N VAL A 94 7.22 -1.83 -2.67
CA VAL A 94 6.73 -0.44 -2.75
C VAL A 94 7.33 0.38 -1.61
N PRO A 95 8.22 1.36 -1.88
CA PRO A 95 8.81 2.17 -0.80
C PRO A 95 7.73 2.87 0.02
N TYR A 96 7.77 2.67 1.33
CA TYR A 96 6.78 3.21 2.26
C TYR A 96 6.65 4.73 2.17
N THR A 97 7.79 5.44 2.13
CA THR A 97 7.79 6.90 2.10
C THR A 97 7.20 7.42 0.79
N VAL A 98 7.47 6.74 -0.33
CA VAL A 98 6.85 7.07 -1.62
C VAL A 98 5.33 6.92 -1.54
N TYR A 99 4.86 5.75 -1.11
CA TYR A 99 3.43 5.46 -0.99
C TYR A 99 2.75 6.45 -0.05
N ARG A 100 3.31 6.70 1.13
CA ARG A 100 2.77 7.65 2.10
C ARG A 100 2.64 9.06 1.51
N GLU A 101 3.69 9.55 0.83
CA GLU A 101 3.66 10.89 0.26
C GLU A 101 2.64 11.02 -0.89
N SER A 102 2.47 10.01 -1.74
CA SER A 102 1.37 9.99 -2.71
C SER A 102 0.00 9.89 -2.03
N HIS A 103 -0.10 9.07 -0.98
CA HIS A 103 -1.37 8.72 -0.36
C HIS A 103 -1.98 9.85 0.48
N ILE A 104 -1.18 10.55 1.27
CA ILE A 104 -1.67 11.74 1.99
C ILE A 104 -2.12 12.83 1.00
N ARG A 105 -1.48 12.93 -0.16
CA ARG A 105 -1.88 13.86 -1.23
C ARG A 105 -3.13 13.39 -1.97
N HIS A 106 -3.34 12.09 -2.12
CA HIS A 106 -4.59 11.53 -2.63
C HIS A 106 -5.77 11.96 -1.77
N HIS A 107 -5.69 11.83 -0.44
CA HIS A 107 -6.75 12.32 0.46
C HIS A 107 -6.95 13.84 0.36
N ALA A 108 -5.87 14.61 0.24
CA ALA A 108 -5.95 16.08 0.13
C ALA A 108 -6.50 16.56 -1.23
N TYR A 109 -6.23 15.83 -2.31
CA TYR A 109 -6.50 16.24 -3.69
C TYR A 109 -7.28 15.18 -4.47
N LEU A 110 -8.15 14.42 -3.80
CA LEU A 110 -8.84 13.25 -4.33
C LEU A 110 -9.37 13.47 -5.75
N ASN A 111 -8.89 12.66 -6.69
CA ASN A 111 -9.30 12.67 -8.10
C ASN A 111 -9.07 14.01 -8.84
N LYS A 112 -8.12 14.83 -8.37
CA LYS A 112 -7.64 16.04 -9.06
C LYS A 112 -6.33 15.74 -9.78
N PRO A 113 -5.89 16.59 -10.73
CA PRO A 113 -4.61 16.38 -11.43
C PRO A 113 -3.38 16.32 -10.52
N SER A 114 -3.48 16.88 -9.30
CA SER A 114 -2.43 16.82 -8.27
C SER A 114 -2.50 15.56 -7.39
N ASP A 115 -3.42 14.64 -7.68
CA ASP A 115 -3.47 13.30 -7.09
C ASP A 115 -2.44 12.40 -7.78
N TRP A 116 -1.32 12.20 -7.10
CA TRP A 116 -0.20 11.42 -7.60
C TRP A 116 -0.42 9.91 -7.51
N GLU A 117 -1.30 9.46 -6.61
CA GLU A 117 -1.60 8.03 -6.41
C GLU A 117 -2.47 7.50 -7.54
N LEU A 118 -3.48 8.26 -7.96
CA LEU A 118 -4.40 7.85 -9.04
C LEU A 118 -3.89 8.17 -10.45
N TRP A 119 -2.62 8.52 -10.64
CA TRP A 119 -2.08 8.64 -12.00
C TRP A 119 -2.11 7.27 -12.71
N PRO A 120 -2.56 7.17 -13.98
CA PRO A 120 -2.90 8.23 -14.92
C PRO A 120 -4.41 8.55 -15.00
N TYR A 121 -5.22 8.02 -14.07
CA TYR A 121 -6.67 8.15 -14.05
C TYR A 121 -7.14 9.55 -13.62
N SER A 122 -6.39 10.20 -12.73
CA SER A 122 -6.65 11.56 -12.25
C SER A 122 -6.17 12.67 -13.19
N ASP A 123 -5.35 12.36 -14.20
CA ASP A 123 -4.79 13.36 -15.12
C ASP A 123 -5.71 13.63 -16.32
N PRO A 124 -6.37 14.78 -16.42
CA PRO A 124 -7.34 15.09 -17.48
C PRO A 124 -6.73 15.11 -18.88
N ASN A 125 -5.42 15.30 -19.02
CA ASN A 125 -4.73 15.34 -20.30
C ASN A 125 -4.44 13.94 -20.87
N THR A 126 -4.58 12.90 -20.04
CA THR A 126 -4.38 11.52 -20.48
C THR A 126 -5.60 11.01 -21.26
N SER A 127 -5.36 10.44 -22.45
CA SER A 127 -6.44 9.86 -23.27
C SER A 127 -7.15 8.68 -22.61
N LEU A 128 -8.46 8.53 -22.85
CA LEU A 128 -9.24 7.39 -22.37
C LEU A 128 -8.69 6.04 -22.87
N ARG A 129 -8.17 6.00 -24.10
CA ARG A 129 -7.56 4.79 -24.67
C ARG A 129 -6.35 4.35 -23.87
N PHE A 130 -5.47 5.28 -23.51
CA PHE A 130 -4.30 4.99 -22.70
C PHE A 130 -4.70 4.42 -21.34
N ARG A 131 -5.63 5.07 -20.61
CA ARG A 131 -6.08 4.59 -19.29
C ARG A 131 -6.65 3.17 -19.33
N ARG A 132 -7.44 2.85 -20.36
CA ARG A 132 -8.05 1.51 -20.56
C ARG A 132 -7.04 0.43 -20.90
N VAL A 133 -5.92 0.79 -21.54
CA VAL A 133 -4.83 -0.15 -21.80
C VAL A 133 -3.96 -0.28 -20.56
N PHE A 134 -3.62 0.85 -19.93
CA PHE A 134 -2.77 0.94 -18.75
C PHE A 134 -3.31 0.13 -17.58
N ILE A 135 -4.62 0.13 -17.32
CA ILE A 135 -5.22 -0.69 -16.23
C ILE A 135 -4.91 -2.18 -16.37
N TRP A 136 -4.84 -2.72 -17.59
CA TRP A 136 -4.50 -4.13 -17.79
C TRP A 136 -3.02 -4.38 -17.52
N PHE A 137 -2.14 -3.45 -17.89
CA PHE A 137 -0.73 -3.53 -17.53
C PHE A 137 -0.52 -3.42 -16.02
N ASP A 138 -1.20 -2.49 -15.37
CA ASP A 138 -1.13 -2.28 -13.92
C ASP A 138 -1.68 -3.49 -13.15
N LEU A 139 -2.81 -4.07 -13.59
CA LEU A 139 -3.38 -5.27 -12.96
C LEU A 139 -2.47 -6.49 -13.08
N VAL A 140 -1.92 -6.75 -14.28
CA VAL A 140 -1.16 -7.99 -14.56
C VAL A 140 0.29 -7.89 -14.10
N LEU A 141 0.88 -6.70 -14.18
CA LEU A 141 2.29 -6.46 -13.84
C LEU A 141 2.44 -5.65 -12.54
N GLY A 142 1.37 -5.50 -11.75
CA GLY A 142 1.31 -4.61 -10.60
C GLY A 142 2.44 -4.83 -9.59
N LEU A 143 2.85 -6.07 -9.35
CA LEU A 143 4.00 -6.38 -8.49
C LEU A 143 5.28 -5.69 -8.94
N PHE A 144 5.52 -5.65 -10.25
CA PHE A 144 6.72 -5.05 -10.85
C PHE A 144 6.54 -3.57 -11.13
N MET A 145 5.32 -3.13 -11.45
CA MET A 145 5.02 -1.77 -11.85
C MET A 145 4.78 -0.84 -10.66
N ALA A 146 4.25 -1.34 -9.55
CA ALA A 146 3.98 -0.55 -8.35
C ALA A 146 5.17 0.31 -7.87
N PRO A 147 6.42 -0.20 -7.74
CA PRO A 147 7.55 0.64 -7.34
C PRO A 147 7.78 1.80 -8.31
N TYR A 148 7.43 1.64 -9.59
CA TYR A 148 7.59 2.67 -10.62
C TYR A 148 6.42 3.65 -10.67
N ILE A 149 5.19 3.15 -10.58
CA ILE A 149 3.96 3.95 -10.64
C ILE A 149 3.90 4.87 -9.43
N TYR A 150 3.98 4.33 -8.22
CA TYR A 150 4.03 5.14 -7.00
C TYR A 150 5.29 6.01 -6.98
N GLY A 151 6.42 5.44 -7.39
CA GLY A 151 7.70 6.14 -7.47
C GLY A 151 7.73 7.34 -8.42
N ARG A 152 6.73 7.49 -9.30
CA ARG A 152 6.58 8.68 -10.14
C ARG A 152 6.67 9.97 -9.31
N ILE A 153 6.09 10.01 -8.12
CA ILE A 153 6.19 11.19 -7.24
C ILE A 153 7.64 11.52 -6.84
N PHE A 154 8.57 10.56 -6.88
CA PHE A 154 9.97 10.76 -6.57
C PHE A 154 10.83 11.18 -7.77
N TRP A 155 10.60 10.60 -8.95
CA TRP A 155 11.41 10.85 -10.16
C TRP A 155 10.85 11.93 -11.10
N HIS A 156 9.57 12.26 -11.01
CA HIS A 156 8.96 13.24 -11.92
C HIS A 156 9.51 14.65 -11.67
N LYS A 157 9.75 15.40 -12.76
CA LYS A 157 10.28 16.78 -12.71
C LYS A 157 9.42 17.73 -11.86
N ASP A 158 8.10 17.58 -11.95
CA ASP A 158 7.12 18.40 -11.23
C ASP A 158 6.77 17.84 -9.84
N SER A 159 7.66 17.00 -9.29
CA SER A 159 7.46 16.37 -7.98
C SER A 159 7.28 17.41 -6.87
N PRO A 160 6.31 17.21 -5.94
CA PRO A 160 6.17 18.03 -4.75
C PRO A 160 7.22 17.70 -3.66
N LEU A 161 8.10 16.70 -3.88
CA LEU A 161 9.09 16.26 -2.90
C LEU A 161 10.37 17.07 -3.00
N THR A 162 10.41 18.17 -2.26
CA THR A 162 11.56 19.09 -2.18
C THR A 162 12.52 18.79 -1.03
N ASP A 163 12.05 18.16 0.06
CA ASP A 163 12.88 17.87 1.24
C ASP A 163 13.97 16.82 0.93
N PRO A 164 15.27 17.19 1.04
CA PRO A 164 16.38 16.27 0.81
C PRO A 164 16.36 15.03 1.71
N LYS A 165 15.89 15.13 2.95
CA LYS A 165 15.85 14.00 3.90
C LYS A 165 14.80 12.97 3.49
N VAL A 166 13.64 13.42 3.02
CA VAL A 166 12.59 12.55 2.48
C VAL A 166 13.11 11.85 1.22
N ARG A 167 13.73 12.59 0.30
CA ARG A 167 14.34 12.02 -0.91
C ARG A 167 15.43 11.00 -0.61
N GLN A 168 16.27 11.26 0.39
CA GLN A 168 17.31 10.32 0.85
C GLN A 168 16.70 9.05 1.44
N THR A 169 15.66 9.18 2.26
CA THR A 169 14.92 8.05 2.83
C THR A 169 14.36 7.16 1.74
N ILE A 170 13.72 7.74 0.72
CA ILE A 170 13.18 7.01 -0.43
C ILE A 170 14.28 6.21 -1.14
N ARG A 171 15.48 6.78 -1.33
CA ARG A 171 16.62 6.06 -1.93
C ARG A 171 17.03 4.84 -1.10
N TYR A 172 17.06 4.96 0.22
CA TYR A 172 17.37 3.82 1.09
C TYR A 172 16.29 2.74 1.04
N GLU A 173 15.02 3.12 0.96
CA GLU A 173 13.92 2.16 0.82
C GLU A 173 13.99 1.42 -0.54
N TYR A 174 14.31 2.11 -1.64
CA TYR A 174 14.59 1.42 -2.92
C TYR A 174 15.82 0.50 -2.83
N ALA A 175 16.88 0.92 -2.17
CA ALA A 175 18.06 0.07 -1.97
C ALA A 175 17.73 -1.17 -1.13
N ALA A 176 16.92 -1.02 -0.09
CA ALA A 176 16.44 -2.14 0.72
C ALA A 176 15.62 -3.15 -0.10
N ILE A 177 14.75 -2.66 -1.00
CA ILE A 177 14.00 -3.51 -1.93
C ILE A 177 14.93 -4.31 -2.85
N VAL A 178 16.01 -3.71 -3.36
CA VAL A 178 16.97 -4.40 -4.25
C VAL A 178 17.80 -5.46 -3.50
N LEU A 179 18.01 -5.27 -2.20
CA LEU A 179 18.81 -6.18 -1.35
C LEU A 179 17.98 -7.30 -0.71
N PHE A 180 16.65 -7.21 -0.74
CA PHE A 180 15.71 -8.19 -0.18
C PHE A 180 15.50 -9.37 -1.12
#